data_AF-A0A941UTS8-F1
#
_entry.id   AF-A0A941UTS8-F1
#
_cell.length_a   1.000
_cell.length_b   1.000
_cell.length_c   1.000
_cell.angle_alpha   90.00
_cell.angle_beta   90.00
_cell.angle_gamma   90.00
#
_symmetry.space_group_name_H-M   'P 1'
#
loop_
_entity.id
_entity.type
_entity.pdbx_description
1 polymer ?
#
loop_
_entity_poly.entity_id
_entity_poly.type
_entity_poly.pdbx_seq_one_letter_code
_entity_poly.pdbx_strand_id
1 'polypeptide(L)'
;MEYIENRTFDEINIGDGASLERTLTEHDITLFAVMSGDINPAHVDPEYAKSSRFREVIGHGMWSGALISTVLGTEFPGPGTIYLGQDLRFRRPVKVGDTITINVQATEKDAAKGKVVLKTECVNQDGEVVVSGTAEVIAPTEKVRRARVDLPVIRFDDKEARFREVMGRVKALRLSPVAAAIVSPTDIETLTGAVAAAGEGIIAPVLVGPEVRIREMAEEGKLDLHGLRLVPTANNREAVAMAIKLAREGEVEGIMKGNVAHEDLIVPLISATKGLRTERRVSYVHVLDVPTYPKPLFVTDSMINIAPTLSDKRDICQNAIDLAHALGIPAPKVALLAAVETINPKMQATIDAATLCKMAERRQITGGILDGPLTFDHAVSLRAAETMGIRSPVAGQADILLVPDLESGNMIAKQLAQLADALSAGIVLGARVPVALTSRTDDRRSWLASAMLLLLVAHTYRRAAAGAVPG
;
A
#
# COMPACT_ATOMS: atom_id res chain seq x y z
N MET A 1 26.89 -19.91 -5.01
CA MET A 1 28.37 -19.73 -4.96
C MET A 1 28.65 -18.36 -4.37
N GLU A 2 29.54 -18.26 -3.39
CA GLU A 2 29.83 -17.02 -2.65
C GLU A 2 30.79 -16.05 -3.37
N TYR A 3 31.44 -16.52 -4.44
CA TYR A 3 32.47 -15.75 -5.17
C TYR A 3 32.16 -15.70 -6.67
N ILE A 4 32.71 -14.68 -7.33
CA ILE A 4 32.94 -14.64 -8.78
C ILE A 4 34.44 -14.80 -9.03
N GLU A 5 34.78 -15.56 -10.07
CA GLU A 5 36.15 -15.88 -10.43
C GLU A 5 36.29 -15.95 -11.95
N ASN A 6 37.40 -15.44 -12.48
CA ASN A 6 37.65 -15.42 -13.91
C ASN A 6 38.46 -16.64 -14.39
N ARG A 7 38.50 -16.81 -15.72
CA ARG A 7 39.53 -17.57 -16.42
C ARG A 7 40.42 -16.60 -17.18
N THR A 8 41.72 -16.71 -17.00
CA THR A 8 42.67 -15.87 -17.72
C THR A 8 42.73 -16.27 -19.19
N PHE A 9 43.27 -15.39 -20.04
CA PHE A 9 43.45 -15.67 -21.47
C PHE A 9 44.16 -17.01 -21.71
N ASP A 10 45.17 -17.35 -20.90
CA ASP A 10 45.94 -18.59 -21.04
C ASP A 10 45.17 -19.83 -20.56
N GLU A 11 44.23 -19.67 -19.63
CA GLU A 11 43.39 -20.75 -19.12
C GLU A 11 42.22 -21.12 -20.06
N ILE A 12 41.87 -20.24 -21.00
CA ILE A 12 40.73 -20.43 -21.91
C ILE A 12 41.13 -21.29 -23.11
N ASN A 13 40.41 -22.38 -23.35
CA ASN A 13 40.52 -23.17 -24.57
C ASN A 13 39.35 -22.91 -25.53
N ILE A 14 39.57 -23.13 -26.83
CA ILE A 14 38.47 -23.12 -27.81
C ILE A 14 37.49 -24.24 -27.45
N GLY A 15 36.20 -23.91 -27.42
CA GLY A 15 35.13 -24.80 -26.95
C GLY A 15 34.76 -24.59 -25.49
N ASP A 16 35.60 -23.93 -24.68
CA ASP A 16 35.23 -23.56 -23.30
C ASP A 16 34.10 -22.53 -23.29
N GLY A 17 33.29 -22.56 -22.25
CA GLY A 17 32.14 -21.68 -22.14
C GLY A 17 31.53 -21.69 -20.75
N ALA A 18 30.48 -20.90 -20.59
CA ALA A 18 29.61 -20.92 -19.43
C ALA A 18 28.16 -20.69 -19.86
N SER A 19 27.24 -21.00 -18.95
CA SER A 19 25.84 -20.70 -19.12
C SER A 19 25.22 -20.10 -17.86
N LEU A 20 24.14 -19.36 -18.05
CA LEU A 20 23.31 -18.78 -17.00
C LEU A 20 21.85 -18.97 -17.38
N GLU A 21 21.00 -19.29 -16.41
CA GLU A 21 19.56 -19.35 -16.62
C GLU A 21 18.86 -18.22 -15.89
N ARG A 22 17.87 -17.60 -16.55
CA ARG A 22 16.99 -16.60 -15.97
C ARG A 22 15.58 -16.71 -16.51
N THR A 23 14.62 -16.69 -15.60
CA THR A 23 13.19 -16.57 -15.90
C THR A 23 12.81 -15.10 -15.98
N LEU A 24 12.13 -14.69 -17.05
CA LEU A 24 11.64 -13.33 -17.21
C LEU A 24 10.40 -13.11 -16.34
N THR A 25 10.42 -12.08 -15.49
CA THR A 25 9.27 -11.66 -14.67
C THR A 25 8.73 -10.31 -15.12
N GLU A 26 7.50 -9.96 -14.71
CA GLU A 26 6.95 -8.61 -14.92
C GLU A 26 7.82 -7.50 -14.28
N HIS A 27 8.45 -7.82 -13.15
CA HIS A 27 9.38 -6.92 -12.47
C HIS A 27 10.62 -6.64 -13.33
N ASP A 28 11.14 -7.64 -14.04
CA ASP A 28 12.30 -7.45 -14.92
C ASP A 28 11.98 -6.50 -16.07
N ILE A 29 10.80 -6.63 -16.67
CA ILE A 29 10.32 -5.73 -17.74
C ILE A 29 10.21 -4.30 -17.22
N THR A 30 9.62 -4.14 -16.04
CA THR A 30 9.46 -2.83 -15.39
C THR A 30 10.83 -2.22 -15.06
N LEU A 31 11.74 -3.00 -14.45
CA LEU A 31 13.10 -2.55 -14.12
C LEU A 31 13.85 -2.12 -15.39
N PHE A 32 13.75 -2.92 -16.44
CA PHE A 32 14.43 -2.63 -17.70
C PHE A 32 13.86 -1.38 -18.36
N ALA A 33 12.54 -1.19 -18.38
CA ALA A 33 11.91 0.03 -18.89
C ALA A 33 12.33 1.28 -18.09
N VAL A 34 12.39 1.19 -16.76
CA VAL A 34 12.86 2.29 -15.90
C VAL A 34 14.33 2.62 -16.16
N MET A 35 15.19 1.60 -16.29
CA MET A 35 16.63 1.80 -16.54
C MET A 35 16.91 2.33 -17.95
N SER A 36 16.23 1.79 -18.96
CA SER A 36 16.51 2.08 -20.38
C SER A 36 15.73 3.25 -20.95
N GLY A 37 14.61 3.62 -20.33
CA GLY A 37 13.64 4.57 -20.88
C GLY A 37 12.73 3.99 -21.97
N ASP A 38 12.84 2.70 -22.29
CA ASP A 38 12.01 2.04 -23.31
C ASP A 38 10.61 1.71 -22.77
N ILE A 39 9.71 2.68 -22.93
CA ILE A 39 8.29 2.59 -22.59
C ILE A 39 7.42 2.17 -23.79
N ASN A 40 7.96 1.44 -24.76
CA ASN A 40 7.16 0.94 -25.88
C ASN A 40 5.93 0.17 -25.36
N PRO A 41 4.71 0.51 -25.79
CA PRO A 41 3.48 -0.12 -25.31
C PRO A 41 3.45 -1.65 -25.42
N ALA A 42 4.22 -2.24 -26.34
CA ALA A 42 4.37 -3.70 -26.44
C ALA A 42 4.97 -4.36 -25.17
N HIS A 43 5.67 -3.57 -24.33
CA HIS A 43 6.34 -4.03 -23.11
C HIS A 43 5.62 -3.57 -21.83
N VAL A 44 4.94 -2.43 -21.84
CA VAL A 44 4.46 -1.78 -20.60
C VAL A 44 2.95 -1.55 -20.53
N ASP A 45 2.20 -1.87 -21.59
CA ASP A 45 0.74 -1.69 -21.63
C ASP A 45 0.04 -3.02 -21.96
N PRO A 46 -0.53 -3.70 -20.95
CA PRO A 46 -1.28 -4.95 -21.15
C PRO A 46 -2.51 -4.82 -22.06
N GLU A 47 -3.19 -3.66 -22.06
CA GLU A 47 -4.37 -3.42 -22.90
C GLU A 47 -3.96 -3.25 -24.37
N TYR A 48 -2.89 -2.50 -24.62
CA TYR A 48 -2.29 -2.41 -25.95
C TYR A 48 -1.77 -3.77 -26.43
N ALA A 49 -1.07 -4.50 -25.56
CA ALA A 49 -0.47 -5.78 -25.89
C ALA A 49 -1.50 -6.81 -26.38
N LYS A 50 -2.71 -6.84 -25.80
CA LYS A 50 -3.84 -7.68 -26.26
C LYS A 50 -4.24 -7.43 -27.71
N SER A 51 -4.13 -6.19 -28.17
CA SER A 51 -4.45 -5.78 -29.55
C SER A 51 -3.26 -5.92 -30.51
N SER A 52 -2.06 -6.15 -29.98
CA SER A 52 -0.82 -6.25 -30.76
C SER A 52 -0.66 -7.62 -31.44
N ARG A 53 0.31 -7.73 -32.36
CA ARG A 53 0.68 -9.00 -33.00
C ARG A 53 1.09 -10.09 -32.00
N PHE A 54 1.53 -9.72 -30.80
CA PHE A 54 2.00 -10.64 -29.77
C PHE A 54 0.89 -11.07 -28.79
N ARG A 55 -0.22 -10.32 -28.71
CA ARG A 55 -1.40 -10.55 -27.84
C ARG A 55 -1.14 -10.60 -26.33
N GLU A 56 0.10 -10.43 -25.90
CA GLU A 56 0.55 -10.40 -24.52
C GLU A 56 1.83 -9.57 -24.40
N VAL A 57 2.19 -9.18 -23.18
CA VAL A 57 3.40 -8.40 -22.89
C VAL A 57 4.64 -9.26 -23.13
N ILE A 58 5.58 -8.75 -23.92
CA ILE A 58 6.86 -9.42 -24.20
C ILE A 58 8.01 -8.68 -23.53
N GLY A 59 9.09 -9.38 -23.19
CA GLY A 59 10.30 -8.75 -22.66
C GLY A 59 11.05 -7.94 -23.72
N HIS A 60 11.77 -6.91 -23.29
CA HIS A 60 12.70 -6.17 -24.15
C HIS A 60 13.77 -7.11 -24.69
N GLY A 61 14.02 -7.13 -26.00
CA GLY A 61 15.06 -8.01 -26.57
C GLY A 61 16.43 -7.81 -25.92
N MET A 62 16.76 -6.56 -25.61
CA MET A 62 18.02 -6.20 -24.92
C MET A 62 18.11 -6.69 -23.47
N TRP A 63 17.03 -7.15 -22.84
CA TRP A 63 17.10 -7.88 -21.57
C TRP A 63 17.98 -9.14 -21.73
N SER A 64 17.79 -9.90 -22.82
CA SER A 64 18.66 -11.05 -23.13
C SER A 64 20.11 -10.62 -23.39
N GLY A 65 20.31 -9.47 -24.05
CA GLY A 65 21.64 -8.91 -24.29
C GLY A 65 22.36 -8.51 -22.99
N ALA A 66 21.65 -7.94 -22.03
CA ALA A 66 22.19 -7.62 -20.70
C ALA A 66 22.60 -8.88 -19.92
N LEU A 67 21.86 -9.98 -20.08
CA LEU A 67 22.23 -11.27 -19.50
C LEU A 67 23.48 -11.89 -20.13
N ILE A 68 23.67 -11.74 -21.45
CA ILE A 68 24.95 -12.10 -22.10
C ILE A 68 26.10 -11.31 -21.47
N SER A 69 25.93 -9.99 -21.30
CA SER A 69 26.94 -9.16 -20.62
C SER A 69 27.23 -9.65 -19.19
N THR A 70 26.22 -10.18 -18.49
CA THR A 70 26.39 -10.74 -17.15
C THR A 70 27.29 -11.97 -17.20
N VAL A 71 27.00 -12.93 -18.09
CA VAL A 71 27.85 -14.13 -18.25
C VAL A 71 29.29 -13.75 -18.56
N LEU A 72 29.50 -12.81 -19.49
CA LEU A 72 30.84 -12.35 -19.88
C LEU A 72 31.62 -11.73 -18.72
N GLY A 73 30.96 -10.89 -17.92
CA GLY A 73 31.59 -10.16 -16.83
C GLY A 73 31.74 -10.92 -15.53
N THR A 74 30.92 -11.97 -15.29
CA THR A 74 30.87 -12.65 -13.97
C THR A 74 31.16 -14.13 -14.01
N GLU A 75 30.95 -14.81 -15.14
CA GLU A 75 31.09 -16.28 -15.24
C GLU A 75 32.19 -16.69 -16.22
N PHE A 76 32.20 -16.17 -17.46
CA PHE A 76 33.18 -16.53 -18.49
C PHE A 76 33.34 -15.47 -19.61
N PRO A 77 34.55 -14.91 -19.83
CA PRO A 77 35.78 -15.17 -19.08
C PRO A 77 35.71 -14.73 -17.61
N GLY A 78 34.77 -13.87 -17.23
CA GLY A 78 34.52 -13.46 -15.85
C GLY A 78 35.19 -12.13 -15.48
N PRO A 79 35.40 -11.86 -14.18
CA PRO A 79 35.93 -10.58 -13.71
C PRO A 79 37.20 -10.11 -14.42
N GLY A 80 37.23 -8.84 -14.83
CA GLY A 80 38.35 -8.25 -15.57
C GLY A 80 38.25 -8.38 -17.09
N THR A 81 37.21 -9.04 -17.61
CA THR A 81 36.89 -9.05 -19.04
C THR A 81 36.56 -7.65 -19.55
N ILE A 82 37.15 -7.24 -20.67
CA ILE A 82 36.80 -6.00 -21.37
C ILE A 82 35.93 -6.35 -22.58
N TYR A 83 34.71 -5.84 -22.60
CA TYR A 83 33.71 -6.13 -23.62
C TYR A 83 33.84 -5.15 -24.79
N LEU A 84 34.30 -5.62 -25.96
CA LEU A 84 34.65 -4.78 -27.10
C LEU A 84 33.49 -4.59 -28.08
N GLY A 85 32.71 -5.63 -28.32
CA GLY A 85 31.64 -5.61 -29.31
C GLY A 85 30.70 -6.80 -29.18
N GLN A 86 29.47 -6.61 -29.64
CA GLN A 86 28.43 -7.62 -29.63
C GLN A 86 27.54 -7.47 -30.86
N ASP A 87 27.34 -8.57 -31.58
CA ASP A 87 26.30 -8.70 -32.61
C ASP A 87 25.12 -9.51 -32.04
N LEU A 88 23.89 -9.03 -32.23
CA LEU A 88 22.68 -9.74 -31.81
C LEU A 88 21.70 -9.88 -32.97
N ARG A 89 21.08 -11.05 -33.06
CA ARG A 89 19.94 -11.33 -33.92
C ARG A 89 18.80 -11.86 -33.06
N PHE A 90 17.77 -11.03 -32.87
CA PHE A 90 16.54 -11.39 -32.16
C PHE A 90 15.67 -12.26 -33.07
N ARG A 91 15.53 -13.55 -32.75
CA ARG A 91 14.82 -14.54 -33.57
C ARG A 91 13.38 -14.71 -33.13
N ARG A 92 13.12 -14.62 -31.82
CA ARG A 92 11.80 -14.83 -31.20
C ARG A 92 11.61 -13.88 -30.03
N PRO A 93 10.35 -13.51 -29.71
CA PRO A 93 10.04 -12.80 -28.48
C PRO A 93 10.24 -13.71 -27.27
N VAL A 94 10.58 -13.11 -26.13
CA VAL A 94 10.60 -13.76 -24.81
C VAL A 94 9.39 -13.27 -24.04
N LYS A 95 8.63 -14.17 -23.41
CA LYS A 95 7.40 -13.88 -22.67
C LYS A 95 7.63 -13.95 -21.16
N VAL A 96 6.74 -13.33 -20.40
CA VAL A 96 6.74 -13.47 -18.94
C VAL A 96 6.57 -14.95 -18.57
N GLY A 97 7.45 -15.45 -17.71
CA GLY A 97 7.51 -16.85 -17.31
C GLY A 97 8.44 -17.73 -18.16
N ASP A 98 8.89 -17.26 -19.33
CA ASP A 98 9.90 -17.99 -20.11
C ASP A 98 11.23 -18.03 -19.34
N THR A 99 11.86 -19.19 -19.34
CA THR A 99 13.21 -19.37 -18.77
C THR A 99 14.20 -19.44 -19.91
N ILE A 100 15.11 -18.47 -19.94
CA ILE A 100 16.12 -18.34 -20.97
C ILE A 100 17.46 -18.83 -20.42
N THR A 101 18.05 -19.80 -21.12
CA THR A 101 19.43 -20.26 -20.92
C THR A 101 20.35 -19.50 -21.87
N ILE A 102 21.25 -18.71 -21.31
CA ILE A 102 22.25 -17.92 -22.02
C ILE A 102 23.52 -18.74 -22.07
N ASN A 103 23.99 -19.06 -23.27
CA ASN A 103 25.22 -19.82 -23.51
C ASN A 103 26.26 -18.93 -24.18
N VAL A 104 27.49 -18.97 -23.68
CA VAL A 104 28.66 -18.37 -24.32
C VAL A 104 29.73 -19.43 -24.53
N GLN A 105 30.40 -19.43 -25.68
CA GLN A 105 31.45 -20.40 -25.99
C GLN A 105 32.58 -19.76 -26.80
N ALA A 106 33.83 -19.98 -26.42
CA ALA A 106 35.00 -19.48 -27.13
C ALA A 106 35.17 -20.21 -28.46
N THR A 107 35.18 -19.45 -29.55
CA THR A 107 35.34 -19.98 -30.92
C THR A 107 36.68 -19.61 -31.53
N GLU A 108 37.24 -18.45 -31.17
CA GLU A 108 38.52 -17.97 -31.69
C GLU A 108 39.34 -17.25 -30.62
N LYS A 109 40.67 -17.31 -30.73
CA LYS A 109 41.64 -16.60 -29.87
C LYS A 109 42.68 -15.89 -30.72
N ASP A 110 42.93 -14.61 -30.43
CA ASP A 110 44.05 -13.82 -30.96
C ASP A 110 45.02 -13.50 -29.81
N ALA A 111 46.11 -14.28 -29.74
CA ALA A 111 47.14 -14.14 -28.71
C ALA A 111 47.90 -12.82 -28.80
N ALA A 112 48.03 -12.22 -29.99
CA ALA A 112 48.76 -10.96 -30.15
C ALA A 112 48.01 -9.79 -29.49
N LYS A 113 46.69 -9.89 -29.36
CA LYS A 113 45.82 -8.84 -28.80
C LYS A 113 45.11 -9.24 -27.51
N GLY A 114 45.33 -10.47 -27.01
CA GLY A 114 44.60 -11.02 -25.87
C GLY A 114 43.09 -11.14 -26.11
N LYS A 115 42.65 -11.21 -27.37
CA LYS A 115 41.23 -11.18 -27.74
C LYS A 115 40.65 -12.58 -27.86
N VAL A 116 39.40 -12.71 -27.47
CA VAL A 116 38.61 -13.95 -27.61
C VAL A 116 37.29 -13.60 -28.31
N VAL A 117 36.95 -14.37 -29.33
CA VAL A 117 35.64 -14.31 -29.97
C VAL A 117 34.78 -15.43 -29.39
N LEU A 118 33.57 -15.06 -28.97
CA LEU A 118 32.65 -15.95 -28.29
C LEU A 118 31.35 -16.06 -29.11
N LYS A 119 30.91 -17.29 -29.40
CA LYS A 119 29.54 -17.55 -29.84
C LYS A 119 28.61 -17.28 -28.66
N THR A 120 27.55 -16.51 -28.89
CA THR A 120 26.52 -16.22 -27.88
C THR A 120 25.16 -16.71 -28.37
N GLU A 121 24.46 -17.48 -27.55
CA GLU A 121 23.17 -18.07 -27.92
C GLU A 121 22.25 -18.12 -26.70
N CYS A 122 21.06 -17.54 -26.82
CA CYS A 122 20.01 -17.59 -25.81
C CYS A 122 18.91 -18.53 -26.30
N VAL A 123 18.54 -19.49 -25.46
CA VAL A 123 17.58 -20.56 -25.77
C VAL A 123 16.48 -20.56 -24.72
N ASN A 124 15.22 -20.76 -25.11
CA ASN A 124 14.12 -20.90 -24.14
C ASN A 124 14.00 -22.35 -23.60
N GLN A 125 13.06 -22.56 -22.68
CA GLN A 125 12.77 -23.87 -22.08
C GLN A 125 12.40 -24.97 -23.08
N ASP A 126 11.94 -24.61 -24.27
CA ASP A 126 11.55 -25.54 -25.34
C ASP A 126 12.71 -25.87 -26.30
N GLY A 127 13.92 -25.35 -26.02
CA GLY A 127 15.10 -25.52 -26.86
C GLY A 127 15.10 -24.64 -28.11
N GLU A 128 14.22 -23.64 -28.19
CA GLU A 128 14.20 -22.69 -29.31
C GLU A 128 15.17 -21.53 -29.09
N VAL A 129 15.95 -21.21 -30.13
CA VAL A 129 16.83 -20.04 -30.12
C VAL A 129 16.01 -18.76 -30.18
N VAL A 130 16.11 -17.95 -29.12
CA VAL A 130 15.46 -16.62 -29.01
C VAL A 130 16.39 -15.50 -29.46
N VAL A 131 17.69 -15.61 -29.15
CA VAL A 131 18.74 -14.67 -29.58
C VAL A 131 19.98 -15.44 -30.00
N SER A 132 20.58 -15.06 -31.12
CA SER A 132 21.87 -15.60 -31.59
C SER A 132 22.82 -14.47 -31.90
N GLY A 133 24.12 -14.65 -31.66
CA GLY A 133 25.09 -13.59 -31.89
C GLY A 133 26.54 -13.98 -31.61
N THR A 134 27.43 -13.00 -31.64
CA THR A 134 28.84 -13.13 -31.25
C THR A 134 29.27 -11.98 -30.36
N ALA A 135 30.15 -12.27 -29.39
CA ALA A 135 30.80 -11.27 -28.55
C ALA A 135 32.31 -11.25 -28.82
N GLU A 136 32.89 -10.06 -28.87
CA GLU A 136 34.33 -9.86 -28.86
C GLU A 136 34.76 -9.29 -27.51
N VAL A 137 35.73 -9.94 -26.88
CA VAL A 137 36.25 -9.52 -25.57
C VAL A 137 37.77 -9.56 -25.52
N ILE A 138 38.36 -8.77 -24.62
CA ILE A 138 39.72 -9.00 -24.12
C ILE A 138 39.58 -9.81 -22.84
N ALA A 139 40.16 -11.02 -22.81
CA ALA A 139 40.16 -11.84 -21.62
C ALA A 139 41.19 -11.32 -20.61
N PRO A 140 40.93 -11.44 -19.30
CA PRO A 140 41.87 -11.00 -18.28
C PRO A 140 43.18 -11.80 -18.34
N THR A 141 44.31 -11.17 -18.06
CA THR A 141 45.62 -11.86 -17.97
C THR A 141 45.94 -12.29 -16.55
N GLU A 142 45.30 -11.68 -15.55
CA GLU A 142 45.50 -11.95 -14.13
C GLU A 142 44.27 -12.62 -13.52
N LYS A 143 44.51 -13.51 -12.56
CA LYS A 143 43.44 -14.19 -11.83
C LYS A 143 42.75 -13.23 -10.87
N VAL A 144 41.44 -13.11 -10.99
CA VAL A 144 40.60 -12.26 -10.13
C VAL A 144 39.53 -13.12 -9.49
N ARG A 145 39.53 -13.14 -8.15
CA ARG A 145 38.49 -13.76 -7.33
C ARG A 145 37.98 -12.76 -6.30
N ARG A 146 36.66 -12.54 -6.28
CA ARG A 146 35.99 -11.57 -5.40
C ARG A 146 34.70 -12.16 -4.83
N ALA A 147 34.34 -11.77 -3.61
CA ALA A 147 33.05 -12.14 -3.04
C ALA A 147 31.93 -11.51 -3.90
N ARG A 148 30.82 -12.23 -4.08
CA ARG A 148 29.63 -11.66 -4.71
C ARG A 148 29.08 -10.55 -3.82
N VAL A 149 28.70 -9.44 -4.44
CA VAL A 149 28.04 -8.33 -3.75
C VAL A 149 26.54 -8.63 -3.70
N ASP A 150 25.95 -8.54 -2.51
CA ASP A 150 24.51 -8.59 -2.37
C ASP A 150 23.91 -7.32 -2.98
N LEU A 151 23.09 -7.51 -4.01
CA LEU A 151 22.38 -6.41 -4.65
C LEU A 151 21.25 -5.92 -3.73
N PRO A 152 20.96 -4.61 -3.74
CA PRO A 152 19.82 -4.09 -3.00
C PRO A 152 18.52 -4.72 -3.52
N VAL A 153 17.58 -4.96 -2.61
CA VAL A 153 16.22 -5.35 -2.98
C VAL A 153 15.50 -4.12 -3.52
N ILE A 154 15.14 -4.15 -4.81
CA ILE A 154 14.30 -3.09 -5.40
C ILE A 154 12.84 -3.45 -5.12
N ARG A 155 12.09 -2.49 -4.58
CA ARG A 155 10.64 -2.59 -4.40
C ARG A 155 9.97 -1.57 -5.30
N PHE A 156 9.01 -2.03 -6.09
CA PHE A 156 8.14 -1.15 -6.84
C PHE A 156 7.01 -0.68 -5.93
N ASP A 157 6.90 0.62 -5.77
CA ASP A 157 5.80 1.25 -5.05
C ASP A 157 4.84 1.86 -6.07
N ASP A 158 3.81 1.10 -6.45
CA ASP A 158 2.69 1.62 -7.24
C ASP A 158 1.47 1.85 -6.32
N LYS A 159 1.42 3.05 -5.76
CA LYS A 159 0.32 3.51 -4.92
C LYS A 159 -1.04 3.53 -5.65
N GLU A 160 -1.04 3.74 -6.97
CA GLU A 160 -2.27 3.74 -7.78
C GLU A 160 -2.79 2.31 -7.99
N ALA A 161 -1.91 1.35 -8.28
CA ALA A 161 -2.28 -0.05 -8.39
C ALA A 161 -2.89 -0.57 -7.08
N ARG A 162 -2.27 -0.29 -5.93
CA ARG A 162 -2.82 -0.69 -4.62
C ARG A 162 -4.18 -0.06 -4.34
N PHE A 163 -4.32 1.24 -4.61
CA PHE A 163 -5.62 1.92 -4.49
C PHE A 163 -6.70 1.28 -5.37
N ARG A 164 -6.39 0.98 -6.64
CA ARG A 164 -7.32 0.32 -7.57
C ARG A 164 -7.72 -1.08 -7.10
N GLU A 165 -6.80 -1.84 -6.51
CA GLU A 165 -7.10 -3.15 -5.94
C GLU A 165 -8.13 -3.05 -4.80
N VAL A 166 -7.90 -2.14 -3.85
CA VAL A 166 -8.83 -1.90 -2.73
C VAL A 166 -10.20 -1.45 -3.24
N MET A 167 -10.23 -0.51 -4.17
CA MET A 167 -11.46 -0.06 -4.83
C MET A 167 -12.22 -1.23 -5.48
N GLY A 168 -11.51 -2.12 -6.18
CA GLY A 168 -12.07 -3.30 -6.83
C GLY A 168 -12.74 -4.26 -5.83
N ARG A 169 -12.09 -4.51 -4.69
CA ARG A 169 -12.63 -5.36 -3.62
C ARG A 169 -13.91 -4.77 -3.02
N VAL A 170 -13.93 -3.47 -2.72
CA VAL A 170 -15.13 -2.80 -2.15
C VAL A 170 -16.29 -2.82 -3.16
N LYS A 171 -16.02 -2.50 -4.43
CA LYS A 171 -17.04 -2.55 -5.50
C LYS A 171 -17.61 -3.95 -5.70
N ALA A 172 -16.80 -5.00 -5.54
CA ALA A 172 -17.25 -6.39 -5.66
C ALA A 172 -18.32 -6.77 -4.62
N LEU A 173 -18.40 -6.07 -3.48
CA LEU A 173 -19.44 -6.27 -2.47
C LEU A 173 -20.84 -5.77 -2.91
N ARG A 174 -20.93 -4.99 -4.00
CA ARG A 174 -22.18 -4.48 -4.58
C ARG A 174 -23.10 -3.78 -3.56
N LEU A 175 -22.48 -2.99 -2.69
CA LEU A 175 -23.18 -2.20 -1.68
C LEU A 175 -23.90 -1.01 -2.33
N SER A 176 -25.09 -0.68 -1.81
CA SER A 176 -25.86 0.48 -2.28
C SER A 176 -25.21 1.79 -1.80
N PRO A 177 -25.17 2.87 -2.59
CA PRO A 177 -24.62 4.15 -2.13
C PRO A 177 -25.25 4.61 -0.82
N VAL A 178 -24.44 5.22 0.06
CA VAL A 178 -24.89 5.72 1.37
C VAL A 178 -25.19 7.21 1.30
N ALA A 179 -26.33 7.64 1.85
CA ALA A 179 -26.63 9.07 2.00
C ALA A 179 -25.64 9.71 2.98
N ALA A 180 -24.77 10.60 2.48
CA ALA A 180 -23.69 11.18 3.28
C ALA A 180 -23.72 12.72 3.24
N ALA A 181 -23.76 13.36 4.41
CA ALA A 181 -23.66 14.82 4.48
C ALA A 181 -22.20 15.28 4.28
N ILE A 182 -21.94 16.02 3.21
CA ILE A 182 -20.64 16.66 2.96
C ILE A 182 -20.70 18.06 3.58
N VAL A 183 -19.90 18.29 4.62
CA VAL A 183 -19.97 19.52 5.44
C VAL A 183 -19.12 20.62 4.83
N SER A 184 -19.75 21.72 4.41
CA SER A 184 -19.13 22.87 3.75
C SER A 184 -18.14 22.49 2.65
N PRO A 185 -18.57 21.87 1.54
CA PRO A 185 -17.71 21.62 0.38
C PRO A 185 -17.48 22.92 -0.41
N THR A 186 -16.85 23.90 0.23
CA THR A 186 -16.58 25.24 -0.31
C THR A 186 -15.13 25.38 -0.78
N ASP A 187 -14.57 24.30 -1.32
CA ASP A 187 -13.30 24.25 -2.04
C ASP A 187 -13.40 23.19 -3.16
N ILE A 188 -12.58 23.36 -4.20
CA ILE A 188 -12.64 22.51 -5.40
C ILE A 188 -12.29 21.05 -5.08
N GLU A 189 -11.31 20.81 -4.20
CA GLU A 189 -10.81 19.46 -3.91
C GLU A 189 -11.89 18.61 -3.24
N THR A 190 -12.53 19.14 -2.20
CA THR A 190 -13.64 18.50 -1.49
C THR A 190 -14.83 18.26 -2.43
N LEU A 191 -15.20 19.27 -3.22
CA LEU A 191 -16.35 19.16 -4.11
C LEU A 191 -16.09 18.15 -5.23
N THR A 192 -14.87 18.13 -5.79
CA THR A 192 -14.43 17.13 -6.77
C THR A 192 -14.50 15.73 -6.18
N GLY A 193 -14.03 15.55 -4.94
CA GLY A 193 -14.12 14.26 -4.22
C GLY A 193 -15.56 13.79 -4.07
N ALA A 194 -16.46 14.68 -3.65
CA ALA A 194 -17.89 14.38 -3.48
C ALA A 194 -18.57 13.97 -4.79
N VAL A 195 -18.32 14.70 -5.88
CA VAL A 195 -18.87 14.40 -7.21
C VAL A 195 -18.29 13.09 -7.75
N ALA A 196 -16.97 12.87 -7.60
CA ALA A 196 -16.33 11.63 -8.02
C ALA A 196 -16.90 10.41 -7.28
N ALA A 197 -17.07 10.49 -5.96
CA ALA A 197 -17.64 9.39 -5.18
C ALA A 197 -19.13 9.13 -5.49
N ALA A 198 -19.88 10.17 -5.89
CA ALA A 198 -21.23 10.00 -6.41
C ALA A 198 -21.23 9.26 -7.76
N GLY A 199 -20.38 9.68 -8.70
CA GLY A 199 -20.23 9.03 -10.01
C GLY A 199 -19.76 7.57 -9.93
N GLU A 200 -18.97 7.24 -8.91
CA GLU A 200 -18.51 5.89 -8.61
C GLU A 200 -19.54 5.04 -7.81
N GLY A 201 -20.69 5.63 -7.44
CA GLY A 201 -21.75 4.94 -6.68
C GLY A 201 -21.37 4.61 -5.24
N ILE A 202 -20.40 5.32 -4.65
CA ILE A 202 -19.93 5.08 -3.28
C ILE A 202 -20.87 5.77 -2.28
N ILE A 203 -21.22 7.03 -2.54
CA ILE A 203 -22.10 7.83 -1.69
C ILE A 203 -23.17 8.54 -2.51
N ALA A 204 -24.30 8.82 -1.89
CA ALA A 204 -25.28 9.80 -2.37
C ALA A 204 -25.08 11.10 -1.56
N PRO A 205 -24.28 12.06 -2.06
CA PRO A 205 -23.87 13.19 -1.24
C PRO A 205 -25.01 14.19 -1.04
N VAL A 206 -25.13 14.68 0.19
CA VAL A 206 -25.95 15.84 0.58
C VAL A 206 -24.99 16.98 0.88
N LEU A 207 -24.92 17.98 0.00
CA LEU A 207 -24.01 19.11 0.14
C LEU A 207 -24.60 20.11 1.14
N VAL A 208 -24.00 20.25 2.32
CA VAL A 208 -24.50 21.11 3.39
C VAL A 208 -23.55 22.28 3.57
N GLY A 209 -23.95 23.50 3.21
CA GLY A 209 -23.06 24.66 3.31
C GLY A 209 -23.56 25.94 2.63
N PRO A 210 -22.73 27.00 2.61
CA PRO A 210 -23.03 28.23 1.88
C PRO A 210 -23.21 27.98 0.37
N GLU A 211 -24.46 27.99 -0.10
CA GLU A 211 -24.83 27.59 -1.46
C GLU A 211 -24.08 28.37 -2.54
N VAL A 212 -23.97 29.69 -2.37
CA VAL A 212 -23.26 30.57 -3.31
C VAL A 212 -21.83 30.09 -3.51
N ARG A 213 -21.12 29.80 -2.42
CA ARG A 213 -19.73 29.30 -2.47
C ARG A 213 -19.63 27.91 -3.10
N ILE A 214 -20.56 27.01 -2.79
CA ILE A 214 -20.58 25.66 -3.38
C ILE A 214 -20.75 25.76 -4.90
N ARG A 215 -21.65 26.63 -5.38
CA ARG A 215 -21.88 26.83 -6.82
C ARG A 215 -20.70 27.51 -7.51
N GLU A 216 -20.07 28.52 -6.90
CA GLU A 216 -18.83 29.12 -7.39
C GLU A 216 -17.73 28.07 -7.61
N MET A 217 -17.50 27.20 -6.63
CA MET A 217 -16.50 26.12 -6.73
C MET A 217 -16.87 25.06 -7.78
N ALA A 218 -18.16 24.79 -7.98
CA ALA A 218 -18.62 23.89 -9.03
C ALA A 218 -18.35 24.46 -10.42
N GLU A 219 -18.61 25.75 -10.63
CA GLU A 219 -18.34 26.43 -11.90
C GLU A 219 -16.83 26.48 -12.19
N GLU A 220 -16.03 26.87 -11.20
CA GLU A 220 -14.57 26.91 -11.32
C GLU A 220 -13.97 25.52 -11.62
N GLY A 221 -14.45 24.50 -10.92
CA GLY A 221 -14.04 23.10 -11.11
C GLY A 221 -14.67 22.40 -12.31
N LYS A 222 -15.59 23.06 -13.04
CA LYS A 222 -16.41 22.45 -14.12
C LYS A 222 -17.11 21.16 -13.67
N LEU A 223 -17.65 21.17 -12.45
CA LEU A 223 -18.30 20.04 -11.81
C LEU A 223 -19.82 20.11 -12.01
N ASP A 224 -20.42 18.99 -12.40
CA ASP A 224 -21.88 18.88 -12.49
C ASP A 224 -22.47 18.51 -11.11
N LEU A 225 -23.36 19.37 -10.61
CA LEU A 225 -24.10 19.14 -9.36
C LEU A 225 -25.50 18.58 -9.59
N HIS A 226 -25.90 18.32 -10.84
CA HIS A 226 -27.22 17.84 -11.16
C HIS A 226 -27.53 16.52 -10.43
N GLY A 227 -28.70 16.45 -9.78
CA GLY A 227 -29.12 15.29 -9.00
C GLY A 227 -28.53 15.21 -7.58
N LEU A 228 -27.61 16.11 -7.20
CA LEU A 228 -27.10 16.17 -5.83
C LEU A 228 -28.02 17.04 -4.96
N ARG A 229 -28.31 16.56 -3.74
CA ARG A 229 -29.13 17.32 -2.78
C ARG A 229 -28.27 18.43 -2.16
N LEU A 230 -28.74 19.67 -2.22
CA LEU A 230 -28.08 20.82 -1.59
C LEU A 230 -28.93 21.33 -0.43
N VAL A 231 -28.30 21.54 0.73
CA VAL A 231 -28.91 22.10 1.95
C VAL A 231 -28.19 23.41 2.28
N PRO A 232 -28.77 24.57 1.91
CA PRO A 232 -28.13 25.86 2.12
C PRO A 232 -28.01 26.21 3.61
N THR A 233 -26.87 26.79 3.99
CA THR A 233 -26.64 27.36 5.34
C THR A 233 -25.88 28.68 5.24
N ALA A 234 -26.01 29.58 6.21
CA ALA A 234 -25.36 30.90 6.09
C ALA A 234 -23.84 30.85 6.25
N ASN A 235 -23.31 29.87 7.00
CA ASN A 235 -21.88 29.77 7.33
C ASN A 235 -21.50 28.33 7.73
N ASN A 236 -20.20 28.08 7.93
CA ASN A 236 -19.67 26.76 8.28
C ASN A 236 -20.19 26.22 9.62
N ARG A 237 -20.46 27.08 10.60
CA ARG A 237 -20.99 26.66 11.90
C ARG A 237 -22.41 26.10 11.75
N GLU A 238 -23.24 26.76 10.95
CA GLU A 238 -24.58 26.27 10.63
C GLU A 238 -24.53 25.00 9.78
N ALA A 239 -23.58 24.89 8.84
CA ALA A 239 -23.37 23.68 8.05
C ALA A 239 -23.09 22.46 8.92
N VAL A 240 -22.19 22.58 9.90
CA VAL A 240 -21.89 21.52 10.88
C VAL A 240 -23.15 21.14 11.67
N ALA A 241 -23.86 22.14 12.23
CA ALA A 241 -25.07 21.90 13.01
C ALA A 241 -26.18 21.23 12.19
N MET A 242 -26.32 21.62 10.92
CA MET A 242 -27.29 21.04 9.99
C MET A 242 -26.92 19.59 9.62
N ALA A 243 -25.65 19.31 9.30
CA ALA A 243 -25.20 17.95 9.01
C ALA A 243 -25.44 16.99 10.18
N ILE A 244 -25.15 17.43 11.41
CA ILE A 244 -25.45 16.67 12.63
C ILE A 244 -26.96 16.47 12.81
N LYS A 245 -27.78 17.49 12.52
CA LYS A 245 -29.24 17.38 12.58
C LYS A 245 -29.75 16.32 11.60
N LEU A 246 -29.33 16.38 10.33
CA LEU A 246 -29.71 15.41 9.30
C LEU A 246 -29.34 13.97 9.71
N ALA A 247 -28.14 13.78 10.28
CA ALA A 247 -27.72 12.47 10.76
C ALA A 247 -28.55 11.98 11.96
N ARG A 248 -28.90 12.87 12.88
CA ARG A 248 -29.75 12.53 14.04
C ARG A 248 -31.18 12.17 13.64
N GLU A 249 -31.69 12.81 12.58
CA GLU A 249 -33.03 12.58 12.03
C GLU A 249 -33.07 11.38 11.06
N GLY A 250 -31.91 10.75 10.80
CA GLY A 250 -31.81 9.58 9.92
C GLY A 250 -31.91 9.91 8.43
N GLU A 251 -31.79 11.20 8.06
CA GLU A 251 -31.79 11.62 6.66
C GLU A 251 -30.46 11.34 5.95
N VAL A 252 -29.37 11.23 6.72
CA VAL A 252 -28.07 10.77 6.24
C VAL A 252 -27.52 9.71 7.19
N GLU A 253 -26.78 8.75 6.66
CA GLU A 253 -26.20 7.64 7.42
C GLU A 253 -24.68 7.79 7.61
N GLY A 254 -24.11 8.90 7.14
CA GLY A 254 -22.71 9.23 7.30
C GLY A 254 -22.46 10.74 7.17
N ILE A 255 -21.36 11.20 7.74
CA ILE A 255 -20.88 12.58 7.58
C ILE A 255 -19.48 12.54 6.99
N MET A 256 -19.19 13.44 6.06
CA MET A 256 -17.85 13.64 5.55
C MET A 256 -17.45 15.10 5.71
N LYS A 257 -16.29 15.32 6.32
CA LYS A 257 -15.73 16.64 6.53
C LYS A 257 -15.36 17.28 5.17
N GLY A 258 -15.80 18.50 4.92
CA GLY A 258 -15.29 19.36 3.86
C GLY A 258 -14.40 20.48 4.40
N ASN A 259 -14.60 21.71 3.94
CA ASN A 259 -13.74 22.86 4.24
C ASN A 259 -14.00 23.47 5.63
N VAL A 260 -13.88 22.66 6.67
CA VAL A 260 -13.99 23.08 8.07
C VAL A 260 -12.77 22.63 8.88
N ALA A 261 -12.47 23.27 10.00
CA ALA A 261 -11.46 22.75 10.91
C ALA A 261 -11.95 21.43 11.55
N HIS A 262 -11.02 20.53 11.89
CA HIS A 262 -11.38 19.26 12.52
C HIS A 262 -12.13 19.48 13.85
N GLU A 263 -11.62 20.39 14.68
CA GLU A 263 -12.23 20.76 15.96
C GLU A 263 -13.64 21.34 15.82
N ASP A 264 -13.88 22.16 14.79
CA ASP A 264 -15.18 22.77 14.50
C ASP A 264 -16.24 21.72 14.14
N LEU A 265 -15.83 20.55 13.62
CA LEU A 265 -16.73 19.44 13.35
C LEU A 265 -16.84 18.49 14.55
N ILE A 266 -15.72 18.09 15.15
CA ILE A 266 -15.67 17.05 16.17
C ILE A 266 -16.31 17.50 17.49
N VAL A 267 -16.04 18.72 17.95
CA VAL A 267 -16.57 19.20 19.24
C VAL A 267 -18.11 19.25 19.23
N PRO A 268 -18.80 19.81 18.22
CA PRO A 268 -20.26 19.75 18.14
C PRO A 268 -20.80 18.33 17.95
N LEU A 269 -20.10 17.50 17.17
CA LEU A 269 -20.49 16.12 16.90
C LEU A 269 -20.54 15.27 18.16
N ILE A 270 -19.60 15.42 19.10
CA ILE A 270 -19.58 14.65 20.34
C ILE A 270 -20.42 15.25 21.47
N SER A 271 -21.19 16.30 21.20
CA SER A 271 -22.09 16.91 22.18
C SER A 271 -23.12 15.90 22.71
N ALA A 272 -23.29 15.84 24.03
CA ALA A 272 -24.25 14.96 24.68
C ALA A 272 -25.73 15.28 24.40
N THR A 273 -26.04 16.54 24.07
CA THR A 273 -27.42 17.03 23.93
C THR A 273 -27.83 17.18 22.47
N LYS A 274 -26.94 17.75 21.64
CA LYS A 274 -27.24 18.09 20.24
C LYS A 274 -26.40 17.31 19.23
N GLY A 275 -25.43 16.53 19.69
CA GLY A 275 -24.52 15.76 18.84
C GLY A 275 -25.00 14.35 18.51
N LEU A 276 -24.04 13.50 18.18
CA LEU A 276 -24.17 12.10 17.77
C LEU A 276 -23.50 11.14 18.76
N ARG A 277 -23.21 11.61 19.98
CA ARG A 277 -22.58 10.83 21.04
C ARG A 277 -23.41 9.59 21.38
N THR A 278 -22.74 8.46 21.58
CA THR A 278 -23.32 7.22 22.10
C THR A 278 -22.72 6.92 23.49
N GLU A 279 -23.03 5.75 24.07
CA GLU A 279 -22.35 5.28 25.28
C GLU A 279 -20.88 4.93 25.03
N ARG A 280 -20.51 4.64 23.78
CA ARG A 280 -19.15 4.29 23.39
C ARG A 280 -18.32 5.55 23.15
N ARG A 281 -17.07 5.55 23.62
CA ARG A 281 -16.12 6.61 23.30
C ARG A 281 -15.93 6.75 21.79
N VAL A 282 -16.02 7.98 21.31
CA VAL A 282 -15.73 8.32 19.91
C VAL A 282 -14.23 8.25 19.68
N SER A 283 -13.80 7.61 18.60
CA SER A 283 -12.39 7.44 18.28
C SER A 283 -12.13 7.52 16.78
N TYR A 284 -10.92 7.89 16.40
CA TYR A 284 -10.48 7.92 15.00
C TYR A 284 -9.53 6.76 14.69
N VAL A 285 -9.82 6.04 13.61
CA VAL A 285 -8.96 4.98 13.09
C VAL A 285 -8.35 5.44 11.77
N HIS A 286 -7.03 5.43 11.74
CA HIS A 286 -6.23 5.65 10.54
C HIS A 286 -5.93 4.31 9.88
N VAL A 287 -6.38 4.11 8.64
CA VAL A 287 -6.11 2.91 7.85
C VAL A 287 -4.97 3.22 6.89
N LEU A 288 -3.87 2.48 7.01
CA LEU A 288 -2.62 2.73 6.31
C LEU A 288 -2.21 1.49 5.54
N ASP A 289 -2.14 1.60 4.22
CA ASP A 289 -1.54 0.58 3.36
C ASP A 289 -0.09 0.97 3.08
N VAL A 290 0.82 0.33 3.83
CA VAL A 290 2.25 0.63 3.85
C VAL A 290 2.98 -0.34 2.90
N PRO A 291 3.73 0.13 1.89
CA PRO A 291 4.40 -0.72 0.89
C PRO A 291 5.32 -1.81 1.47
N THR A 292 5.89 -1.56 2.66
CA THR A 292 6.82 -2.47 3.32
C THR A 292 6.16 -3.46 4.27
N TYR A 293 4.84 -3.36 4.47
CA TYR A 293 4.06 -4.23 5.35
C TYR A 293 3.04 -5.05 4.53
N PRO A 294 2.83 -6.35 4.80
CA PRO A 294 2.11 -7.24 3.90
C PRO A 294 0.58 -7.06 3.89
N LYS A 295 0.04 -6.17 4.71
CA LYS A 295 -1.40 -5.95 4.89
C LYS A 295 -1.67 -4.52 5.38
N PRO A 296 -2.91 -4.00 5.32
CA PRO A 296 -3.23 -2.71 5.92
C PRO A 296 -3.01 -2.69 7.44
N LEU A 297 -2.47 -1.59 7.96
CA LEU A 297 -2.32 -1.29 9.38
C LEU A 297 -3.38 -0.30 9.82
N PHE A 298 -3.99 -0.55 10.98
CA PHE A 298 -4.93 0.35 11.62
C PHE A 298 -4.25 1.02 12.81
N VAL A 299 -4.22 2.34 12.88
CA VAL A 299 -3.67 3.09 14.02
C VAL A 299 -4.80 3.82 14.72
N THR A 300 -4.94 3.61 16.04
CA THR A 300 -6.01 4.22 16.83
C THR A 300 -5.56 4.55 18.26
N ASP A 301 -5.90 5.69 18.87
CA ASP A 301 -6.51 6.88 18.29
C ASP A 301 -5.42 7.89 17.88
N SER A 302 -5.44 8.35 16.63
CA SER A 302 -4.41 9.26 16.09
C SER A 302 -4.87 10.72 15.90
N MET A 303 -6.10 11.07 16.30
CA MET A 303 -6.65 12.41 16.02
C MET A 303 -7.56 13.02 17.11
N ILE A 304 -8.29 12.23 17.89
CA ILE A 304 -9.37 12.74 18.77
C ILE A 304 -8.98 12.71 20.25
N ASN A 305 -8.51 11.57 20.75
CA ASN A 305 -8.36 11.36 22.19
C ASN A 305 -6.94 11.66 22.65
N ILE A 306 -6.74 12.83 23.27
CA ILE A 306 -5.42 13.34 23.75
C ILE A 306 -4.74 12.33 24.69
N ALA A 307 -5.35 12.08 25.85
CA ALA A 307 -4.84 11.15 26.86
C ALA A 307 -5.98 10.23 27.31
N PRO A 308 -6.30 9.17 26.54
CA PRO A 308 -7.44 8.32 26.82
C PRO A 308 -7.23 7.54 28.12
N THR A 309 -8.27 7.51 28.97
CA THR A 309 -8.28 6.64 30.15
C THR A 309 -8.37 5.17 29.75
N LEU A 310 -8.15 4.24 30.68
CA LEU A 310 -8.35 2.80 30.42
C LEU A 310 -9.74 2.49 29.86
N SER A 311 -10.80 3.13 30.38
CA SER A 311 -12.16 2.94 29.88
C SER A 311 -12.34 3.50 28.47
N ASP A 312 -11.71 4.64 28.15
CA ASP A 312 -11.72 5.17 26.79
C ASP A 312 -10.98 4.21 25.84
N LYS A 313 -9.81 3.69 26.24
CA LYS A 313 -9.01 2.73 25.45
C LYS A 313 -9.76 1.44 25.15
N ARG A 314 -10.58 0.93 26.08
CA ARG A 314 -11.45 -0.22 25.81
C ARG A 314 -12.37 0.05 24.62
N ASP A 315 -13.03 1.20 24.61
CA ASP A 315 -13.98 1.57 23.56
C ASP A 315 -13.28 1.88 22.24
N ILE A 316 -12.14 2.56 22.29
CA ILE A 316 -11.25 2.81 21.14
C ILE A 316 -10.82 1.47 20.52
N CYS A 317 -10.43 0.49 21.35
CA CYS A 317 -10.07 -0.85 20.90
C CYS A 317 -11.23 -1.55 20.19
N GLN A 318 -12.42 -1.56 20.81
CA GLN A 318 -13.59 -2.21 20.23
C GLN A 318 -14.01 -1.55 18.90
N ASN A 319 -13.94 -0.23 18.79
CA ASN A 319 -14.21 0.48 17.54
C ASN A 319 -13.29 0.02 16.41
N ALA A 320 -11.99 -0.10 16.67
CA ALA A 320 -11.04 -0.54 15.64
C ALA A 320 -11.22 -2.02 15.26
N ILE A 321 -11.56 -2.88 16.22
CA ILE A 321 -11.91 -4.29 15.94
C ILE A 321 -13.15 -4.37 15.05
N ASP A 322 -14.19 -3.60 15.37
CA ASP A 322 -15.44 -3.59 14.60
C ASP A 322 -15.19 -3.09 13.15
N LEU A 323 -14.29 -2.13 12.96
CA LEU A 323 -13.87 -1.69 11.63
C LEU A 323 -13.10 -2.79 10.88
N ALA A 324 -12.16 -3.46 11.54
CA ALA A 324 -11.41 -4.55 10.92
C ALA A 324 -12.33 -5.69 10.47
N HIS A 325 -13.36 -6.01 11.27
CA HIS A 325 -14.41 -6.96 10.89
C HIS A 325 -15.21 -6.48 9.68
N ALA A 326 -15.59 -5.20 9.62
CA ALA A 326 -16.28 -4.62 8.47
C ALA A 326 -15.45 -4.70 7.17
N LEU A 327 -14.13 -4.76 7.31
CA LEU A 327 -13.17 -4.95 6.22
C LEU A 327 -12.82 -6.43 5.94
N GLY A 328 -13.51 -7.37 6.60
CA GLY A 328 -13.37 -8.80 6.35
C GLY A 328 -12.18 -9.45 7.07
N ILE A 329 -11.64 -8.82 8.12
CA ILE A 329 -10.62 -9.42 8.98
C ILE A 329 -11.33 -10.09 10.16
N PRO A 330 -11.49 -11.43 10.20
CA PRO A 330 -12.36 -12.09 11.18
C PRO A 330 -11.76 -12.20 12.59
N ALA A 331 -10.44 -12.13 12.71
CA ALA A 331 -9.72 -12.23 13.98
C ALA A 331 -8.56 -11.22 14.01
N PRO A 332 -8.87 -9.91 14.08
CA PRO A 332 -7.86 -8.87 14.04
C PRO A 332 -6.91 -8.97 15.23
N LYS A 333 -5.61 -8.89 14.95
CA LYS A 333 -4.54 -8.89 15.93
C LYS A 333 -4.26 -7.48 16.39
N VAL A 334 -4.50 -7.20 17.66
CA VAL A 334 -4.40 -5.86 18.26
C VAL A 334 -3.16 -5.79 19.12
N ALA A 335 -2.16 -5.04 18.67
CA ALA A 335 -1.00 -4.70 19.47
C ALA A 335 -1.28 -3.47 20.32
N LEU A 336 -1.17 -3.62 21.64
CA LEU A 336 -1.31 -2.54 22.61
C LEU A 336 0.07 -1.92 22.82
N LEU A 337 0.28 -0.74 22.26
CA LEU A 337 1.61 -0.16 22.17
C LEU A 337 2.07 0.51 23.47
N ALA A 338 3.34 0.30 23.79
CA ALA A 338 4.08 1.03 24.81
C ALA A 338 5.55 1.15 24.40
N ALA A 339 6.34 1.91 25.17
CA ALA A 339 7.78 2.07 24.89
C ALA A 339 8.64 0.88 25.31
N VAL A 340 8.06 -0.10 26.04
CA VAL A 340 8.72 -1.34 26.48
C VAL A 340 7.71 -2.49 26.47
N GLU A 341 8.20 -3.72 26.33
CA GLU A 341 7.41 -4.96 26.30
C GLU A 341 7.13 -5.58 27.68
N THR A 342 7.76 -5.05 28.74
CA THR A 342 7.55 -5.51 30.12
C THR A 342 6.57 -4.59 30.87
N ILE A 343 5.76 -5.18 31.74
CA ILE A 343 4.85 -4.41 32.59
C ILE A 343 5.67 -3.60 33.59
N ASN A 344 5.57 -2.27 33.50
CA ASN A 344 6.26 -1.34 34.38
C ASN A 344 5.23 -0.44 35.08
N PRO A 345 5.05 -0.56 36.41
CA PRO A 345 4.11 0.27 37.17
C PRO A 345 4.32 1.78 37.06
N LYS A 346 5.52 2.23 36.65
CA LYS A 346 5.82 3.64 36.41
C LYS A 346 5.43 4.14 35.01
N MET A 347 4.97 3.24 34.14
CA MET A 347 4.56 3.54 32.77
C MET A 347 3.11 3.09 32.54
N GLN A 348 2.17 4.03 32.65
CA GLN A 348 0.73 3.76 32.57
C GLN A 348 0.34 2.98 31.31
N ALA A 349 0.98 3.25 30.17
CA ALA A 349 0.75 2.53 28.92
C ALA A 349 0.89 1.00 29.07
N THR A 350 1.89 0.54 29.84
CA THR A 350 2.11 -0.90 30.05
C THR A 350 1.06 -1.54 30.96
N ILE A 351 0.54 -0.78 31.92
CA ILE A 351 -0.51 -1.21 32.84
C ILE A 351 -1.85 -1.27 32.11
N ASP A 352 -2.14 -0.26 31.29
CA ASP A 352 -3.33 -0.22 30.46
C ASP A 352 -3.31 -1.39 29.46
N ALA A 353 -2.19 -1.64 28.79
CA ALA A 353 -2.03 -2.75 27.85
C ALA A 353 -2.35 -4.10 28.52
N ALA A 354 -1.70 -4.41 29.63
CA ALA A 354 -1.95 -5.66 30.37
C ALA A 354 -3.41 -5.78 30.83
N THR A 355 -4.02 -4.67 31.26
CA THR A 355 -5.41 -4.66 31.71
C THR A 355 -6.38 -4.89 30.56
N LEU A 356 -6.17 -4.27 29.40
CA LEU A 356 -6.99 -4.47 28.20
C LEU A 356 -6.91 -5.92 27.68
N CYS A 357 -5.72 -6.55 27.71
CA CYS A 357 -5.59 -7.99 27.45
C CYS A 357 -6.49 -8.81 28.38
N LYS A 358 -6.48 -8.51 29.68
CA LYS A 358 -7.34 -9.19 30.65
C LYS A 358 -8.84 -8.93 30.42
N MET A 359 -9.18 -7.74 29.96
CA MET A 359 -10.56 -7.36 29.59
C MET A 359 -11.03 -8.17 28.37
N ALA A 360 -10.16 -8.40 27.37
CA ALA A 360 -10.47 -9.26 26.23
C ALA A 360 -10.66 -10.74 26.63
N GLU A 361 -9.77 -11.29 27.47
CA GLU A 361 -9.95 -12.65 28.02
C GLU A 361 -11.29 -12.81 28.76
N ARG A 362 -11.74 -11.74 29.43
CA ARG A 362 -13.03 -11.68 30.15
C ARG A 362 -14.19 -11.24 29.26
N ARG A 363 -14.01 -11.15 27.94
CA ARG A 363 -15.03 -10.77 26.95
C ARG A 363 -15.65 -9.38 27.14
N GLN A 364 -14.93 -8.47 27.80
CA GLN A 364 -15.29 -7.06 27.83
C GLN A 364 -14.87 -6.33 26.55
N ILE A 365 -13.88 -6.88 25.85
CA ILE A 365 -13.53 -6.57 24.47
C ILE A 365 -13.71 -7.89 23.70
N THR A 366 -14.30 -7.84 22.51
CA THR A 366 -14.67 -9.04 21.75
C THR A 366 -14.26 -8.92 20.29
N GLY A 367 -14.06 -10.06 19.63
CA GLY A 367 -13.75 -10.12 18.20
C GLY A 367 -12.25 -10.07 17.86
N GLY A 368 -11.41 -9.45 18.70
CA GLY A 368 -9.97 -9.33 18.45
C GLY A 368 -9.10 -10.24 19.33
N ILE A 369 -7.89 -10.51 18.86
CA ILE A 369 -6.81 -11.12 19.62
C ILE A 369 -5.88 -9.98 20.08
N LEU A 370 -5.86 -9.69 21.38
CA LEU A 370 -5.07 -8.61 21.95
C LEU A 370 -3.78 -9.15 22.56
N ASP A 371 -2.69 -8.42 22.38
CA ASP A 371 -1.49 -8.63 23.20
C ASP A 371 -0.71 -7.32 23.41
N GLY A 372 -0.01 -7.25 24.52
CA GLY A 372 0.85 -6.16 24.90
C GLY A 372 1.12 -6.09 26.40
N PRO A 373 2.00 -5.16 26.83
CA PRO A 373 2.57 -4.08 26.01
C PRO A 373 3.55 -4.57 24.93
N LEU A 374 3.54 -3.94 23.77
CA LEU A 374 4.51 -4.16 22.69
C LEU A 374 5.11 -2.83 22.25
N THR A 375 6.40 -2.81 21.92
CA THR A 375 6.98 -1.71 21.15
C THR A 375 6.52 -1.80 19.69
N PHE A 376 6.64 -0.70 18.96
CA PHE A 376 6.21 -0.64 17.56
C PHE A 376 6.89 -1.70 16.69
N ASP A 377 8.22 -1.85 16.80
CA ASP A 377 9.00 -2.83 16.04
C ASP A 377 8.61 -4.27 16.36
N HIS A 378 8.36 -4.60 17.64
CA HIS A 378 7.86 -5.91 18.04
C HIS A 378 6.42 -6.17 17.55
N ALA A 379 5.60 -5.14 17.33
CA ALA A 379 4.26 -5.30 16.79
C ALA A 379 4.25 -5.61 15.28
N VAL A 380 5.22 -5.08 14.52
CA VAL A 380 5.23 -5.13 13.04
C VAL A 380 6.36 -5.97 12.42
N SER A 381 7.34 -6.43 13.20
CA SER A 381 8.45 -7.26 12.70
C SER A 381 8.54 -8.58 13.46
N LEU A 382 8.23 -9.68 12.78
CA LEU A 382 8.36 -11.03 13.34
C LEU A 382 9.81 -11.31 13.78
N ARG A 383 10.79 -10.90 12.96
CA ARG A 383 12.22 -11.02 13.29
C ARG A 383 12.59 -10.26 14.57
N ALA A 384 12.07 -9.06 14.78
CA ALA A 384 12.35 -8.29 15.99
C ALA A 384 11.74 -8.98 17.22
N ALA A 385 10.47 -9.41 17.12
CA ALA A 385 9.79 -10.14 18.19
C ALA A 385 10.51 -11.45 18.56
N GLU A 386 10.96 -12.24 17.57
CA GLU A 386 11.71 -13.47 17.78
C GLU A 386 13.08 -13.22 18.43
N THR A 387 13.79 -12.18 17.98
CA THR A 387 15.09 -11.79 18.54
C THR A 387 14.96 -11.41 20.02
N MET A 388 13.85 -10.77 20.38
CA MET A 388 13.53 -10.40 21.76
C MET A 388 12.91 -11.56 22.58
N GLY A 389 12.63 -12.71 21.95
CA GLY A 389 12.04 -13.87 22.61
C GLY A 389 10.56 -13.70 22.99
N ILE A 390 9.84 -12.79 22.32
CA ILE A 390 8.43 -12.50 22.60
C ILE A 390 7.55 -13.62 22.02
N ARG A 391 6.80 -14.30 22.89
CA ARG A 391 5.82 -15.33 22.49
C ARG A 391 4.43 -14.73 22.49
N SER A 392 3.95 -14.37 21.31
CA SER A 392 2.68 -13.67 21.14
C SER A 392 2.00 -14.08 19.83
N PRO A 393 0.68 -14.29 19.81
CA PRO A 393 -0.07 -14.45 18.56
C PRO A 393 -0.23 -13.14 17.78
N VAL A 394 0.17 -12.00 18.35
CA VAL A 394 0.06 -10.65 17.77
C VAL A 394 1.41 -10.12 17.29
N ALA A 395 2.49 -10.34 18.05
CA ALA A 395 3.80 -9.77 17.75
C ALA A 395 4.29 -10.12 16.33
N GLY A 396 4.81 -9.11 15.64
CA GLY A 396 5.29 -9.17 14.27
C GLY A 396 4.22 -9.14 13.18
N GLN A 397 2.95 -9.19 13.56
CA GLN A 397 1.83 -9.44 12.64
C GLN A 397 0.56 -8.70 13.06
N ALA A 398 0.69 -7.56 13.74
CA ALA A 398 -0.44 -6.73 14.13
C ALA A 398 -1.29 -6.29 12.92
N ASP A 399 -2.61 -6.33 13.08
CA ASP A 399 -3.53 -5.61 12.19
C ASP A 399 -3.77 -4.21 12.77
N ILE A 400 -4.04 -4.12 14.07
CA ILE A 400 -4.40 -2.89 14.77
C ILE A 400 -3.29 -2.52 15.76
N LEU A 401 -2.86 -1.26 15.72
CA LEU A 401 -1.97 -0.61 16.66
C LEU A 401 -2.80 0.33 17.54
N LEU A 402 -3.06 -0.09 18.78
CA LEU A 402 -3.67 0.79 19.79
C LEU A 402 -2.56 1.56 20.48
N VAL A 403 -2.51 2.88 20.25
CA VAL A 403 -1.49 3.77 20.80
C VAL A 403 -1.84 4.24 22.21
N PRO A 404 -0.84 4.61 23.03
CA PRO A 404 -1.09 5.03 24.41
C PRO A 404 -1.78 6.39 24.54
N ASP A 405 -1.53 7.30 23.59
CA ASP A 405 -1.96 8.70 23.55
C ASP A 405 -1.97 9.25 22.12
N LEU A 406 -2.50 10.48 21.97
CA LEU A 406 -2.65 11.15 20.68
C LEU A 406 -1.31 11.46 20.03
N GLU A 407 -0.32 11.91 20.79
CA GLU A 407 1.01 12.26 20.28
C GLU A 407 1.63 11.05 19.58
N SER A 408 1.60 9.88 20.24
CA SER A 408 2.09 8.63 19.68
C SER A 408 1.34 8.24 18.41
N GLY A 409 0.01 8.29 18.42
CA GLY A 409 -0.82 7.96 17.26
C GLY A 409 -0.59 8.88 16.07
N ASN A 410 -0.54 10.19 16.32
CA ASN A 410 -0.35 11.19 15.28
C ASN A 410 1.03 11.05 14.63
N MET A 411 2.07 10.90 15.45
CA MET A 411 3.45 10.72 14.96
C MET A 411 3.59 9.45 14.13
N ILE A 412 3.04 8.31 14.56
CA ILE A 412 3.10 7.05 13.79
C ILE A 412 2.38 7.22 12.44
N ALA A 413 1.14 7.71 12.45
CA ALA A 413 0.36 7.85 11.23
C ALA A 413 1.02 8.82 10.23
N LYS A 414 1.53 9.96 10.70
CA LYS A 414 2.23 10.94 9.86
C LYS A 414 3.54 10.39 9.30
N GLN A 415 4.33 9.67 10.09
CA GLN A 415 5.58 9.06 9.61
C GLN A 415 5.30 8.01 8.53
N LEU A 416 4.30 7.15 8.71
CA LEU A 416 3.95 6.15 7.71
C LEU A 416 3.43 6.80 6.41
N ALA A 417 2.59 7.83 6.52
CA ALA A 417 2.07 8.53 5.35
C ALA A 417 3.16 9.31 4.59
N GLN A 418 4.11 9.95 5.29
CA GLN A 418 5.08 10.88 4.67
C GLN A 418 6.44 10.27 4.35
N LEU A 419 6.93 9.34 5.19
CA LEU A 419 8.26 8.73 5.04
C LEU A 419 8.21 7.31 4.46
N ALA A 420 7.06 6.65 4.56
CA ALA A 420 6.87 5.28 4.05
C ALA A 420 5.87 5.19 2.89
N ASP A 421 5.51 6.32 2.28
CA ASP A 421 4.54 6.45 1.16
C ASP A 421 3.24 5.66 1.33
N ALA A 422 2.76 5.54 2.58
CA ALA A 422 1.53 4.82 2.85
C ALA A 422 0.34 5.48 2.14
N LEU A 423 -0.53 4.66 1.55
CA LEU A 423 -1.88 5.09 1.20
C LEU A 423 -2.70 5.19 2.48
N SER A 424 -3.46 6.28 2.63
CA SER A 424 -4.05 6.67 3.90
C SER A 424 -5.55 6.88 3.76
N ALA A 425 -6.32 6.40 4.75
CA ALA A 425 -7.73 6.69 4.89
C ALA A 425 -8.12 6.84 6.36
N GLY A 426 -9.20 7.56 6.62
CA GLY A 426 -9.58 7.99 7.96
C GLY A 426 -11.06 7.87 8.24
N ILE A 427 -11.40 7.34 9.42
CA ILE A 427 -12.80 7.26 9.86
C ILE A 427 -12.94 7.40 11.37
N VAL A 428 -13.96 8.16 11.78
CA VAL A 428 -14.41 8.31 13.16
C VAL A 428 -15.54 7.34 13.44
N LEU A 429 -15.41 6.62 14.56
CA LEU A 429 -16.29 5.56 15.01
C LEU A 429 -16.80 5.86 16.43
N GLY A 430 -17.77 5.07 16.90
CA GLY A 430 -18.39 5.25 18.22
C GLY A 430 -19.49 6.33 18.28
N ALA A 431 -19.68 7.11 17.22
CA ALA A 431 -20.85 7.97 17.03
C ALA A 431 -22.02 7.20 16.40
N ARG A 432 -23.22 7.77 16.43
CA ARG A 432 -24.45 7.16 15.84
C ARG A 432 -24.33 6.86 14.35
N VAL A 433 -23.57 7.67 13.61
CA VAL A 433 -23.19 7.45 12.21
C VAL A 433 -21.67 7.56 12.09
N PRO A 434 -21.02 6.84 11.16
CA PRO A 434 -19.60 7.02 10.89
C PRO A 434 -19.32 8.41 10.33
N VAL A 435 -18.12 8.95 10.63
CA VAL A 435 -17.70 10.24 10.10
C VAL A 435 -16.32 10.14 9.44
N ALA A 436 -16.26 10.36 8.13
CA ALA A 436 -15.00 10.40 7.39
C ALA A 436 -14.33 11.77 7.58
N LEU A 437 -13.09 11.75 8.06
CA LEU A 437 -12.25 12.96 8.18
C LEU A 437 -11.12 12.85 7.17
N THR A 438 -10.98 13.88 6.34
CA THR A 438 -9.83 14.06 5.47
C THR A 438 -8.98 15.22 5.97
N SER A 439 -7.67 15.08 5.81
CA SER A 439 -6.71 16.18 5.96
C SER A 439 -6.75 17.07 4.73
N ARG A 440 -6.38 18.35 4.88
CA ARG A 440 -6.19 19.28 3.75
C ARG A 440 -5.03 18.90 2.83
N THR A 441 -4.15 18.01 3.30
CA THR A 441 -3.00 17.51 2.54
C THR A 441 -3.29 16.18 1.87
N ASP A 442 -4.48 15.62 2.07
CA ASP A 442 -4.85 14.33 1.53
C ASP A 442 -5.22 14.47 0.05
N ASP A 443 -4.72 13.56 -0.76
CA ASP A 443 -5.04 13.52 -2.18
C ASP A 443 -6.42 12.90 -2.46
N ARG A 444 -6.83 12.93 -3.73
CA ARG A 444 -8.09 12.34 -4.21
C ARG A 444 -8.26 10.88 -3.77
N ARG A 445 -7.17 10.10 -3.71
CA ARG A 445 -7.21 8.67 -3.36
C ARG A 445 -7.57 8.48 -1.90
N SER A 446 -6.92 9.24 -1.03
CA SER A 446 -7.18 9.23 0.41
C SER A 446 -8.61 9.67 0.73
N TRP A 447 -9.12 10.65 -0.01
CA TRP A 447 -10.51 11.10 0.08
C TRP A 447 -11.49 9.97 -0.30
N LEU A 448 -11.33 9.38 -1.49
CA LEU A 448 -12.18 8.29 -1.97
C LEU A 448 -12.09 7.05 -1.07
N ALA A 449 -10.89 6.73 -0.56
CA ALA A 449 -10.69 5.64 0.38
C ALA A 449 -11.45 5.88 1.70
N SER A 450 -11.46 7.10 2.20
CA SER A 450 -12.24 7.46 3.39
C SER A 450 -13.76 7.39 3.13
N ALA A 451 -14.22 7.74 1.92
CA ALA A 451 -15.62 7.54 1.51
C ALA A 451 -15.99 6.05 1.40
N MET A 452 -15.07 5.18 0.95
CA MET A 452 -15.28 3.74 0.97
C MET A 452 -15.39 3.18 2.38
N LEU A 453 -14.55 3.63 3.31
CA LEU A 453 -14.68 3.26 4.72
C LEU A 453 -16.05 3.69 5.28
N LEU A 454 -16.50 4.90 4.96
CA LEU A 454 -17.82 5.42 5.33
C LEU A 454 -18.93 4.48 4.84
N LEU A 455 -18.88 4.08 3.56
CA LEU A 455 -19.84 3.17 2.93
C LEU A 455 -19.90 1.81 3.66
N LEU A 456 -18.76 1.20 3.94
CA LEU A 456 -18.66 -0.11 4.60
C LEU A 456 -19.20 -0.06 6.03
N VAL A 457 -18.80 0.96 6.80
CA VAL A 457 -19.20 1.08 8.19
C VAL A 457 -20.69 1.41 8.31
N ALA A 458 -21.23 2.29 7.45
CA ALA A 458 -22.65 2.59 7.46
C ALA A 458 -23.52 1.36 7.19
N HIS A 459 -23.12 0.47 6.26
CA HIS A 459 -23.81 -0.81 6.06
C HIS A 459 -23.71 -1.73 7.27
N THR A 460 -22.55 -1.75 7.94
CA THR A 460 -22.36 -2.54 9.16
C THR A 460 -23.29 -2.04 10.27
N TYR A 461 -23.43 -0.72 10.42
CA TYR A 461 -24.37 -0.11 11.35
C TYR A 461 -25.83 -0.45 11.01
N ARG A 462 -26.21 -0.41 9.73
CA ARG A 462 -27.54 -0.87 9.26
C ARG A 462 -27.83 -2.32 9.66
N ARG A 463 -26.89 -3.23 9.42
CA ARG A 463 -27.04 -4.66 9.76
C ARG A 463 -27.20 -4.86 11.27
N ALA A 464 -26.39 -4.17 12.07
CA ALA A 464 -26.48 -4.21 13.52
C ALA A 464 -27.82 -3.67 14.03
N ALA A 465 -28.31 -2.55 13.48
CA ALA A 465 -29.62 -1.98 13.82
C ALA A 465 -30.79 -2.90 13.43
N ALA A 466 -30.65 -3.67 12.34
CA ALA A 466 -31.64 -4.64 11.89
C ALA A 466 -31.59 -5.99 12.67
N GLY A 467 -30.69 -6.15 13.64
CA GLY A 467 -30.54 -7.39 14.41
C GLY A 467 -29.94 -8.56 13.63
N ALA A 468 -29.33 -8.31 12.47
CA ALA A 468 -28.68 -9.34 11.66
C ALA A 468 -27.26 -9.62 12.19
N VAL A 469 -27.02 -10.83 12.69
CA VAL A 469 -25.69 -11.31 13.10
C VAL A 469 -24.75 -11.30 11.87
N PRO A 470 -23.45 -10.95 12.00
CA PRO A 470 -22.48 -11.13 10.92
C PRO A 470 -22.40 -12.61 10.54
N GLY A 471 -22.65 -12.93 9.27
CA GLY A 471 -22.42 -14.24 8.69
C GLY A 471 -21.03 -14.36 8.11
#